data_AF-A0A250VUY5-F1
#
_entry.id   AF-A0A250VUY5-F1
#
_cell.length_a   1.000
_cell.length_b   1.000
_cell.length_c   1.000
_cell.angle_alpha   90.00
_cell.angle_beta   90.00
_cell.angle_gamma   90.00
#
_symmetry.space_group_name_H-M   'P 1'
#
loop_
_entity.id
_entity.type
_entity.pdbx_description
1 polymer ?
#
loop_
_entity_poly.entity_id
_entity_poly.type
_entity_poly.pdbx_seq_one_letter_code
_entity_poly.pdbx_strand_id
1 'polypeptide(L)'
;MAGLIAWRPGSRTRLCHRLLTHPAGKGTRRSMSERDYIALLDGVHQLVKAPIVLVWDRLNTHVSKTMQELVAEREWLTVFLLPAYSPDLNPVEGVWAHVKRSLANLAVVALDRLEKLVRNRLKRLQYRPDTLDGFIAGTGLPLDSPSSP
;
A
#
# COMPACT_ATOMS: atom_id res chain seq x y z
N MET A 1 3.19 -8.47 -3.01
CA MET A 1 3.49 -7.03 -3.13
C MET A 1 2.52 -6.30 -2.22
N ALA A 2 2.98 -5.24 -1.55
CA ALA A 2 2.15 -4.37 -0.71
C ALA A 2 2.38 -2.92 -1.13
N GLY A 3 1.35 -2.09 -0.98
CA GLY A 3 1.37 -0.67 -1.32
C GLY A 3 0.53 0.13 -0.33
N LEU A 4 0.93 1.37 -0.08
CA LEU A 4 0.31 2.33 0.81
C LEU A 4 0.30 3.68 0.12
N ILE A 5 -0.82 4.40 0.20
CA ILE A 5 -0.87 5.82 -0.13
C ILE A 5 -0.89 6.58 1.19
N ALA A 6 0.13 7.42 1.42
CA ALA A 6 0.20 8.31 2.56
C ALA A 6 -0.23 9.71 2.13
N TRP A 7 -1.19 10.27 2.86
CA TRP A 7 -1.80 11.57 2.60
C TRP A 7 -1.87 12.38 3.89
N ARG A 8 -1.70 13.70 3.76
CA ARG A 8 -1.88 14.68 4.83
C ARG A 8 -2.23 16.02 4.18
N PRO A 9 -3.21 16.78 4.70
CA PRO A 9 -3.53 18.12 4.21
C PRO A 9 -2.28 19.00 4.11
N GLY A 10 -2.16 19.77 3.01
CA GLY A 10 -1.01 20.65 2.76
C GLY A 10 0.32 19.94 2.50
N SER A 11 0.33 18.60 2.45
CA SER A 11 1.53 17.81 2.15
C SER A 11 1.36 17.05 0.84
N ARG A 12 2.48 16.82 0.15
CA ARG A 12 2.49 15.97 -1.05
C ARG A 12 2.10 14.53 -0.70
N THR A 13 1.14 13.98 -1.43
CA THR A 13 0.74 12.57 -1.38
C THR A 13 1.84 11.64 -1.85
N ARG A 14 2.06 10.54 -1.13
CA ARG A 14 3.18 9.62 -1.35
C ARG A 14 2.69 8.20 -1.52
N LEU A 15 3.15 7.53 -2.57
CA LEU A 15 3.02 6.09 -2.74
C LEU A 15 4.25 5.39 -2.14
N CYS A 16 4.05 4.49 -1.19
CA CYS A 16 5.08 3.63 -0.61
C CYS A 16 4.73 2.18 -0.97
N HIS A 17 5.72 1.37 -1.37
CA HIS A 17 5.45 -0.01 -1.76
C HIS A 17 6.61 -0.94 -1.46
N ARG A 18 6.29 -2.23 -1.29
CA ARG A 18 7.27 -3.31 -1.15
C ARG A 18 6.94 -4.42 -2.14
N LEU A 19 7.90 -4.72 -3.01
CA LEU A 19 7.82 -5.81 -3.98
C LEU A 19 8.86 -6.86 -3.63
N LEU A 20 8.38 -8.06 -3.28
CA LEU A 20 9.20 -9.24 -3.05
C LEU A 20 9.07 -10.17 -4.25
N THR A 21 10.19 -10.72 -4.68
CA THR A 21 10.21 -11.84 -5.63
C THR A 21 10.61 -13.10 -4.91
N HIS A 22 9.87 -14.17 -5.19
CA HIS A 22 10.10 -15.47 -4.60
C HIS A 22 10.70 -16.37 -5.67
N PRO A 23 11.84 -17.02 -5.40
CA PRO A 23 12.38 -18.03 -6.31
C PRO A 23 11.36 -19.12 -6.57
N ALA A 24 11.31 -19.61 -7.82
CA ALA A 24 10.50 -20.76 -8.17
C ALA A 24 11.06 -22.01 -7.47
N GLY A 25 10.31 -22.59 -6.54
CA GLY A 25 10.71 -23.77 -5.77
C GLY A 25 9.55 -24.35 -4.94
N LYS A 26 9.66 -25.63 -4.58
CA LYS A 26 8.74 -26.29 -3.66
C LYS A 26 9.16 -25.94 -2.22
N GLY A 27 8.22 -25.47 -1.39
CA GLY A 27 8.49 -25.13 0.02
C GLY A 27 8.88 -23.68 0.32
N THR A 28 9.05 -22.82 -0.68
CA THR A 28 9.28 -21.37 -0.45
C THR A 28 7.97 -20.64 -0.17
N ARG A 29 7.94 -19.75 0.84
CA ARG A 29 6.79 -18.86 1.08
C ARG A 29 6.58 -18.00 -0.16
N ARG A 30 5.37 -18.01 -0.72
CA ARG A 30 5.00 -17.26 -1.94
C ARG A 30 4.21 -15.99 -1.65
N SER A 31 4.09 -15.62 -0.39
CA SER A 31 3.31 -14.48 0.11
C SER A 31 4.15 -13.62 1.03
N MET A 32 3.75 -12.36 1.20
CA MET A 32 4.36 -11.46 2.18
C MET A 32 4.07 -11.94 3.60
N SER A 33 5.05 -11.74 4.48
CA SER A 33 4.92 -11.95 5.91
C SER A 33 4.41 -10.74 6.65
N GLU A 34 3.87 -10.97 7.84
CA GLU A 34 3.57 -9.96 8.84
C GLU A 34 4.78 -9.04 9.02
N ARG A 35 6.00 -9.61 9.10
CA ARG A 35 7.26 -8.86 9.19
C ARG A 35 7.51 -7.99 7.96
N ASP A 36 7.15 -8.44 6.77
CA ASP A 36 7.31 -7.64 5.55
C ASP A 36 6.35 -6.44 5.51
N TYR A 37 5.12 -6.60 6.00
CA TYR A 37 4.17 -5.50 6.16
C TYR A 37 4.66 -4.52 7.21
N ILE A 38 5.08 -5.01 8.38
CA ILE A 38 5.62 -4.18 9.45
C ILE A 38 6.86 -3.40 9.01
N ALA A 39 7.80 -4.04 8.33
CA ALA A 39 8.98 -3.34 7.82
C ALA A 39 8.62 -2.27 6.77
N LEU A 40 7.53 -2.45 6.01
CA LEU A 40 7.00 -1.38 5.15
C LEU A 40 6.44 -0.23 6.00
N LEU A 41 5.62 -0.52 7.03
CA LEU A 41 5.04 0.49 7.91
C LEU A 41 6.10 1.30 8.68
N ASP A 42 7.10 0.63 9.23
CA ASP A 42 8.24 1.27 9.91
C ASP A 42 8.99 2.20 8.95
N GLY A 43 9.20 1.78 7.71
CA GLY A 43 9.81 2.60 6.67
C GLY A 43 8.96 3.81 6.29
N VAL A 44 7.63 3.68 6.24
CA VAL A 44 6.72 4.82 6.01
C VAL A 44 6.79 5.78 7.19
N HIS A 45 6.80 5.29 8.43
CA HIS A 45 6.91 6.12 9.63
C HIS A 45 8.21 6.94 9.62
N GLN A 46 9.35 6.31 9.29
CA GLN A 46 10.63 7.02 9.13
C GLN A 46 10.60 8.09 8.03
N LEU A 47 9.86 7.83 6.94
CA LEU A 47 9.72 8.77 5.81
C LEU A 47 8.86 9.99 6.18
N VAL A 48 7.75 9.78 6.89
CA VAL A 48 6.79 10.85 7.21
C VAL A 48 7.10 11.54 8.55
N LYS A 49 7.85 10.89 9.43
CA LYS A 49 8.26 11.37 10.77
C LYS A 49 7.08 11.87 11.62
N ALA A 50 5.98 11.14 11.57
CA ALA A 50 4.75 11.48 12.28
C ALA A 50 3.94 10.22 12.63
N PRO A 51 3.04 10.29 13.62
CA PRO A 51 2.05 9.24 13.87
C PRO A 51 1.22 8.94 12.63
N ILE A 52 0.84 7.66 12.46
CA ILE A 52 0.14 7.15 11.29
C ILE A 52 -1.21 6.57 11.72
N VAL A 53 -2.26 7.02 11.05
CA VAL A 53 -3.55 6.31 11.02
C VAL A 53 -3.56 5.45 9.77
N LEU A 54 -3.47 4.14 9.96
CA LEU A 54 -3.51 3.14 8.90
C LEU A 54 -4.93 2.63 8.73
N VAL A 55 -5.45 2.75 7.51
CA VAL A 55 -6.72 2.14 7.10
C VAL A 55 -6.40 1.09 6.04
N TRP A 56 -6.74 -0.16 6.28
CA TRP A 56 -6.48 -1.27 5.35
C TRP A 56 -7.60 -2.29 5.33
N ASP A 57 -7.58 -3.16 4.32
CA ASP A 57 -8.56 -4.23 4.17
C ASP A 57 -8.39 -5.35 5.22
N ARG A 58 -9.28 -6.33 5.16
CA ARG A 58 -9.34 -7.45 6.10
C ARG A 58 -8.57 -8.68 5.62
N LEU A 59 -7.51 -8.53 4.82
CA LEU A 59 -6.66 -9.66 4.43
C LEU A 59 -6.25 -10.45 5.68
N ASN A 60 -6.27 -11.79 5.63
CA ASN A 60 -6.03 -12.65 6.81
C ASN A 60 -4.74 -12.30 7.57
N THR A 61 -3.69 -11.87 6.86
CA THR A 61 -2.43 -11.41 7.46
C THR A 61 -2.57 -10.09 8.22
N HIS A 62 -3.44 -9.17 7.79
CA HIS A 62 -3.69 -7.89 8.47
C HIS A 62 -4.46 -8.05 9.78
N VAL A 63 -5.30 -9.10 9.88
CA VAL A 63 -6.15 -9.36 11.04
C VAL A 63 -5.62 -10.49 11.94
N SER A 64 -4.46 -11.07 11.61
CA SER A 64 -3.87 -12.16 12.40
C SER A 64 -3.47 -11.70 13.80
N LYS A 65 -3.47 -12.62 14.77
CA LYS A 65 -3.03 -12.32 16.13
C LYS A 65 -1.59 -11.79 16.16
N THR A 66 -0.70 -12.41 15.38
CA THR A 66 0.69 -11.96 15.23
C THR A 66 0.78 -10.53 14.69
N MET A 67 -0.06 -10.15 13.72
CA MET A 67 -0.09 -8.78 13.24
C MET A 67 -0.58 -7.80 14.33
N GLN A 68 -1.61 -8.17 15.09
CA GLN A 68 -2.12 -7.35 16.18
C GLN A 68 -1.04 -7.10 17.25
N GLU A 69 -0.28 -8.14 17.63
CA GLU A 69 0.84 -8.04 18.57
C GLU A 69 1.93 -7.08 18.03
N LEU A 70 2.32 -7.24 16.76
CA LEU A 70 3.30 -6.37 16.12
C LEU A 70 2.82 -4.91 16.01
N VAL A 71 1.53 -4.69 15.75
CA VAL A 71 0.95 -3.34 15.75
C VAL A 71 0.96 -2.73 17.16
N ALA A 72 0.65 -3.52 18.19
CA ALA A 72 0.59 -3.04 19.58
C ALA A 72 1.94 -2.55 20.11
N GLU A 73 3.07 -3.06 19.59
CA GLU A 73 4.42 -2.58 19.92
C GLU A 73 4.72 -1.15 19.39
N ARG A 74 3.83 -0.56 18.57
CA ARG A 74 4.07 0.71 17.86
C ARG A 74 3.10 1.78 18.34
N GLU A 75 3.50 2.52 19.37
CA GLU A 75 2.69 3.61 19.95
C GLU A 75 2.30 4.72 18.93
N TRP A 76 3.08 4.87 17.85
CA TRP A 76 2.83 5.84 16.79
C TRP A 76 1.80 5.38 15.74
N LEU A 77 1.32 4.13 15.81
CA LEU A 77 0.46 3.52 14.80
C LEU A 77 -0.94 3.26 15.34
N THR A 78 -1.96 3.83 14.70
CA THR A 78 -3.37 3.49 14.93
C THR A 78 -3.91 2.78 13.70
N VAL A 79 -4.60 1.65 13.88
CA VAL A 79 -5.09 0.82 12.77
C VAL A 79 -6.61 0.74 12.77
N PHE A 80 -7.22 1.01 11.61
CA PHE A 80 -8.63 0.78 11.32
C PHE A 80 -8.77 -0.22 10.16
N LEU A 81 -9.80 -1.06 10.27
CA LEU A 81 -10.15 -2.02 9.23
C LEU A 81 -11.30 -1.47 8.40
N LEU A 82 -11.18 -1.56 7.08
CA LEU A 82 -12.31 -1.36 6.19
C LEU A 82 -13.40 -2.41 6.44
N PRO A 83 -14.67 -2.10 6.12
CA PRO A 83 -15.71 -3.12 6.07
C PRO A 83 -15.31 -4.28 5.16
N ALA A 84 -15.86 -5.46 5.45
CA ALA A 84 -15.61 -6.63 4.62
C ALA A 84 -16.15 -6.39 3.20
N TYR A 85 -15.38 -6.82 2.20
CA TYR A 85 -15.75 -6.72 0.78
C TYR A 85 -15.99 -5.28 0.26
N SER A 86 -15.26 -4.30 0.80
CA SER A 86 -15.30 -2.89 0.33
C SER A 86 -14.01 -2.46 -0.38
N PRO A 87 -13.65 -3.07 -1.53
CA PRO A 87 -12.45 -2.67 -2.28
C PRO A 87 -12.54 -1.26 -2.85
N ASP A 88 -13.75 -0.75 -3.07
CA ASP A 88 -14.06 0.62 -3.49
C ASP A 88 -13.56 1.68 -2.50
N LEU A 89 -13.49 1.33 -1.20
CA LEU A 89 -12.97 2.21 -0.16
C LEU A 89 -11.45 2.16 0.01
N ASN A 90 -10.76 1.26 -0.70
CA ASN A 90 -9.30 1.13 -0.63
C ASN A 90 -8.63 1.84 -1.81
N PRO A 91 -8.03 3.02 -1.63
CA PRO A 91 -7.45 3.80 -2.75
C PRO A 91 -6.26 3.09 -3.41
N VAL A 92 -5.63 2.13 -2.72
CA VAL A 92 -4.53 1.32 -3.29
C VAL A 92 -5.04 0.39 -4.40
N GLU A 93 -6.33 0.03 -4.43
CA GLU A 93 -6.92 -0.71 -5.56
C GLU A 93 -6.87 0.11 -6.86
N GLY A 94 -7.01 1.44 -6.77
CA GLY A 94 -6.80 2.35 -7.90
C GLY A 94 -5.39 2.28 -8.47
N VAL A 95 -4.38 2.19 -7.60
CA VAL A 95 -2.97 1.99 -7.98
C VAL A 95 -2.80 0.66 -8.70
N TRP A 96 -3.34 -0.42 -8.16
CA TRP A 96 -3.25 -1.76 -8.77
C TRP A 96 -3.96 -1.82 -10.11
N ALA A 97 -5.15 -1.25 -10.23
CA ALA A 97 -5.88 -1.17 -11.48
C ALA A 97 -5.09 -0.36 -12.53
N HIS A 98 -4.49 0.77 -12.14
CA HIS A 98 -3.65 1.58 -13.02
C HIS A 98 -2.42 0.81 -13.51
N VAL A 99 -1.68 0.16 -12.62
CA VAL A 99 -0.50 -0.63 -12.98
C VAL A 99 -0.89 -1.78 -13.90
N LYS A 100 -1.93 -2.55 -13.55
CA LYS A 100 -2.43 -3.67 -14.38
C LYS A 100 -2.82 -3.21 -15.79
N ARG A 101 -3.60 -2.13 -15.92
CA ARG A 101 -3.98 -1.55 -17.23
C ARG A 101 -2.75 -1.15 -18.05
N SER A 102 -1.73 -0.59 -17.42
CA SER A 102 -0.49 -0.19 -18.12
C SER A 102 0.35 -1.38 -18.64
N LEU A 103 0.03 -2.59 -18.21
CA LEU A 103 0.71 -3.84 -18.60
C LEU A 103 -0.15 -4.72 -19.53
N ALA A 104 -1.45 -4.43 -19.68
CA ALA A 104 -2.41 -5.32 -20.36
C ALA A 104 -2.03 -5.67 -21.82
N ASN A 105 -1.27 -4.81 -22.50
CA ASN A 105 -0.84 -5.01 -23.88
C ASN A 105 0.62 -5.47 -24.02
N LEU A 106 1.28 -5.89 -22.93
CA LEU A 106 2.67 -6.32 -22.97
C LEU A 106 2.78 -7.85 -22.93
N ALA A 107 3.23 -8.44 -24.02
CA ALA A 107 3.67 -9.84 -24.06
C ALA A 107 5.06 -9.95 -23.39
N VAL A 108 5.08 -10.09 -22.06
CA VAL A 108 6.33 -10.27 -21.31
C VAL A 108 6.67 -11.75 -21.22
N VAL A 109 7.79 -12.15 -21.81
CA VAL A 109 8.22 -13.57 -21.91
C VAL A 109 9.04 -14.04 -20.69
N ALA A 110 9.37 -13.14 -19.75
CA ALA A 110 10.20 -13.46 -18.58
C ALA A 110 9.79 -12.69 -17.29
N LEU A 111 9.84 -13.39 -16.15
CA LEU A 111 9.41 -12.86 -14.85
C LEU A 111 10.26 -11.68 -14.35
N ASP A 112 11.57 -11.70 -14.57
CA ASP A 112 12.48 -10.62 -14.19
C ASP A 112 12.17 -9.32 -14.96
N ARG A 113 11.79 -9.46 -16.23
CA ARG A 113 11.37 -8.34 -17.07
C ARG A 113 10.03 -7.78 -16.60
N LEU A 114 9.09 -8.64 -16.18
CA LEU A 114 7.83 -8.21 -15.60
C LEU A 114 8.07 -7.46 -14.28
N GLU A 115 8.95 -7.97 -13.41
CA GLU A 115 9.30 -7.32 -12.15
C GLU A 115 9.87 -5.91 -12.39
N LYS A 116 10.85 -5.78 -13.29
CA LYS A 116 11.44 -4.48 -13.67
C LYS A 116 10.38 -3.52 -14.20
N LEU A 117 9.45 -4.00 -15.03
CA LEU A 117 8.34 -3.19 -15.54
C LEU A 117 7.43 -2.71 -14.42
N VAL A 118 7.00 -3.59 -13.52
CA VAL A 118 6.14 -3.24 -12.37
C VAL A 118 6.84 -2.20 -11.49
N ARG A 119 8.12 -2.42 -11.14
CA ARG A 119 8.91 -1.44 -10.36
C ARG A 119 8.98 -0.09 -11.04
N ASN A 120 9.24 -0.06 -12.34
CA ASN A 120 9.30 1.18 -13.11
C ASN A 120 7.95 1.91 -13.15
N ARG A 121 6.83 1.19 -13.28
CA ARG A 121 5.48 1.79 -13.28
C ARG A 121 5.13 2.37 -11.91
N LEU A 122 5.40 1.62 -10.84
CA LEU A 122 5.19 2.11 -9.47
C LEU A 122 6.06 3.32 -9.17
N LYS A 123 7.36 3.28 -9.54
CA LYS A 123 8.26 4.42 -9.38
C LYS A 123 7.74 5.66 -10.09
N ARG A 124 7.23 5.54 -11.33
CA ARG A 124 6.61 6.68 -12.04
C ARG A 124 5.40 7.24 -11.30
N LEU A 125 4.54 6.38 -10.74
CA LEU A 125 3.38 6.82 -9.94
C LEU A 125 3.79 7.58 -8.68
N GLN A 126 4.91 7.24 -8.04
CA GLN A 126 5.44 8.01 -6.89
C GLN A 126 5.74 9.49 -7.25
N TYR A 127 5.99 9.78 -8.53
CA TYR A 127 6.21 11.15 -9.03
C TYR A 127 4.94 11.85 -9.55
N ARG A 128 3.75 11.27 -9.37
CA ARG A 128 2.48 11.81 -9.85
C ARG A 128 1.46 11.99 -8.71
N PRO A 129 1.67 12.96 -7.80
CA PRO A 129 0.80 13.17 -6.65
C PRO A 129 -0.67 13.37 -7.04
N ASP A 130 -0.97 14.16 -8.06
CA ASP A 130 -2.37 14.40 -8.51
C ASP A 130 -3.10 13.11 -8.92
N THR A 131 -2.37 12.13 -9.46
CA THR A 131 -2.95 10.82 -9.80
C THR A 131 -3.25 10.01 -8.53
N LEU A 132 -2.40 10.11 -7.51
CA LEU A 132 -2.64 9.48 -6.21
C LEU A 132 -3.81 10.14 -5.49
N ASP A 133 -3.91 11.47 -5.55
CA ASP A 133 -5.04 12.24 -5.01
C ASP A 133 -6.35 11.84 -5.69
N GLY A 134 -6.33 11.62 -7.01
CA GLY A 134 -7.47 11.09 -7.75
C GLY A 134 -7.91 9.69 -7.29
N PHE A 135 -6.98 8.80 -6.89
CA PHE A 135 -7.33 7.50 -6.33
C PHE A 135 -7.98 7.61 -4.95
N ILE A 136 -7.51 8.55 -4.14
CA ILE A 136 -8.13 8.85 -2.84
C ILE A 136 -9.53 9.42 -3.04
N ALA A 137 -9.67 10.44 -3.89
CA ALA A 137 -10.96 11.06 -4.19
C ALA A 137 -11.98 10.05 -4.76
N GLY A 138 -11.52 9.08 -5.55
CA GLY A 138 -12.36 8.02 -6.10
C GLY A 138 -13.00 7.09 -5.06
N THR A 139 -12.52 7.08 -3.82
CA THR A 139 -13.15 6.31 -2.71
C THR A 139 -14.40 6.98 -2.17
N GLY A 140 -14.61 8.28 -2.45
CA GLY A 140 -15.70 9.06 -1.88
C GLY A 140 -15.59 9.30 -0.37
N LEU A 141 -14.49 8.91 0.28
CA LEU A 141 -14.28 9.16 1.70
C LEU A 141 -14.03 10.66 1.95
N PRO A 142 -14.78 11.30 2.86
CA PRO A 142 -14.52 12.68 3.24
C PRO A 142 -13.22 12.71 4.04
N LEU A 143 -12.16 13.24 3.42
CA LEU A 143 -10.91 13.54 4.10
C LEU A 143 -10.89 15.03 4.42
N ASP A 144 -11.77 15.42 5.32
CA ASP A 144 -11.83 16.81 5.76
C ASP A 144 -10.52 17.16 6.48
N SER A 145 -10.07 18.40 6.27
CA SER A 145 -9.04 18.95 7.14
C SER A 145 -9.65 19.07 8.54
N PRO A 146 -8.99 18.60 9.60
CA PRO A 146 -9.49 18.86 10.95
C PRO A 146 -9.65 20.36 11.08
N SER A 147 -10.89 20.80 11.33
CA SER A 147 -11.16 22.17 11.71
C SER A 147 -10.25 22.49 12.90
N SER A 148 -9.34 23.44 12.74
CA SER A 148 -8.57 23.95 13.86
C SER A 148 -9.55 24.36 14.97
N PRO A 149 -9.30 23.97 16.23
CA PRO A 149 -10.12 24.40 17.35
C PRO A 149 -10.10 25.92 17.51
#